data_AF-B8BUF3-F1
#
_entry.id   AF-B8BUF3-F1
#
_cell.length_a   1.000
_cell.length_b   1.000
_cell.length_c   1.000
_cell.angle_alpha   90.00
_cell.angle_beta   90.00
_cell.angle_gamma   90.00
#
_symmetry.space_group_name_H-M   'P 1'
#
loop_
_entity.id
_entity.type
_entity.pdbx_description
1 polymer ?
#
loop_
_entity_poly.entity_id
_entity_poly.type
_entity_poly.pdbx_seq_one_letter_code
_entity_poly.pdbx_strand_id
1 'polypeptide(L)'
;MGAASESDDESYDEESTEASNDDVEDNGARRAGSEEALVPIKNNTPMEILAAAIAAASVATSVGAMIISPMLCTALGVGCVQLVDLPHSQTLREWGVDAHDALMLIYQCVLNTCHTPAFLSSFIGPYAYFQQRRLTDVIAMQETHKALSAQVDRLGSENNRLHDIVEELSATVDRLEDVEQALDVITQQQGQSIAAFEEQVKDNREILSKMQSNLKANVLQNLLQVVIRSDRDENMTIEDHEIGDLINRINGINGVEVHEDRFRDAITKAGGSLQCVMDITKNLMADNIQDGEEIFTIKE
;
A
#
# COMPACT_ATOMS: atom_id res chain seq x y z
N MET A 1 -29.92 -32.61 69.75
CA MET A 1 -28.63 -32.44 69.05
C MET A 1 -28.90 -32.80 67.60
N GLY A 2 -29.18 -31.78 66.79
CA GLY A 2 -29.48 -31.93 65.36
C GLY A 2 -28.19 -31.80 64.56
N ALA A 3 -28.01 -32.70 63.60
CA ALA A 3 -27.02 -32.56 62.54
C ALA A 3 -27.79 -32.16 61.28
N ALA A 4 -27.57 -30.93 60.83
CA ALA A 4 -28.06 -30.43 59.57
C ALA A 4 -27.17 -30.98 58.44
N SER A 5 -27.80 -31.60 57.47
CA SER A 5 -27.23 -31.97 56.18
C SER A 5 -27.38 -30.77 55.24
N GLU A 6 -26.27 -30.16 54.86
CA GLU A 6 -26.19 -29.13 53.83
C GLU A 6 -25.99 -29.85 52.48
N SER A 7 -26.95 -29.71 51.58
CA SER A 7 -26.94 -30.24 50.23
C SER A 7 -26.77 -29.07 49.26
N ASP A 8 -25.58 -28.97 48.67
CA ASP A 8 -25.27 -28.02 47.61
C ASP A 8 -25.74 -28.61 46.26
N ASP A 9 -26.89 -28.11 45.79
CA ASP A 9 -27.36 -28.26 44.41
C ASP A 9 -26.64 -27.24 43.52
N GLU A 10 -25.59 -27.65 42.80
CA GLU A 10 -25.03 -26.88 41.68
C GLU A 10 -25.85 -27.18 40.40
N SER A 11 -26.74 -26.26 40.05
CA SER A 11 -27.40 -26.25 38.73
C SER A 11 -26.49 -25.59 37.70
N TYR A 12 -26.07 -26.36 36.70
CA TYR A 12 -25.38 -25.83 35.52
C TYR A 12 -26.43 -25.38 34.49
N ASP A 13 -26.52 -24.07 34.26
CA ASP A 13 -27.30 -23.48 33.17
C ASP A 13 -26.50 -23.61 31.86
N GLU A 14 -27.00 -24.41 30.92
CA GLU A 14 -26.56 -24.44 29.52
C GLU A 14 -27.12 -23.23 28.78
N GLU A 15 -26.33 -22.16 28.64
CA GLU A 15 -26.63 -21.07 27.72
C GLU A 15 -25.86 -21.30 26.41
N SER A 16 -26.55 -21.93 25.45
CA SER A 16 -26.09 -22.14 24.08
C SER A 16 -26.57 -20.99 23.20
N THR A 17 -25.70 -20.01 22.95
CA THR A 17 -25.90 -19.02 21.90
C THR A 17 -25.24 -19.46 20.60
N GLU A 18 -26.10 -19.87 19.67
CA GLU A 18 -25.86 -19.91 18.23
C GLU A 18 -25.66 -18.48 17.68
N ALA A 19 -24.59 -18.24 16.92
CA ALA A 19 -24.46 -17.12 15.97
C ALA A 19 -23.23 -17.42 15.09
N SER A 20 -23.41 -17.99 13.91
CA SER A 20 -23.76 -17.33 12.64
C SER A 20 -22.51 -17.01 11.81
N ASN A 21 -22.41 -17.76 10.71
CA ASN A 21 -21.66 -17.54 9.48
C ASN A 21 -21.23 -16.09 9.23
N ASP A 22 -19.94 -15.90 8.93
CA ASP A 22 -19.50 -14.82 8.04
C ASP A 22 -18.59 -15.41 6.96
N ASP A 23 -19.18 -15.47 5.76
CA ASP A 23 -18.55 -15.76 4.49
C ASP A 23 -17.52 -14.67 4.16
N VAL A 24 -16.23 -15.01 4.26
CA VAL A 24 -15.16 -14.16 3.72
C VAL A 24 -15.03 -14.44 2.23
N GLU A 25 -15.74 -13.65 1.43
CA GLU A 25 -15.58 -13.60 -0.03
C GLU A 25 -14.17 -13.15 -0.43
N ASP A 26 -13.49 -14.09 -1.08
CA ASP A 26 -12.26 -13.95 -1.85
C ASP A 26 -12.43 -12.92 -2.99
N ASN A 27 -11.82 -11.74 -2.84
CA ASN A 27 -11.74 -10.71 -3.88
C ASN A 27 -10.34 -10.69 -4.53
N GLY A 28 -10.04 -11.75 -5.27
CA GLY A 28 -8.95 -11.81 -6.24
C GLY A 28 -9.20 -10.93 -7.48
N ALA A 29 -9.00 -9.61 -7.35
CA ALA A 29 -9.04 -8.69 -8.48
C ALA A 29 -7.64 -8.41 -9.03
N ARG A 30 -7.29 -9.19 -10.08
CA ARG A 30 -6.22 -8.92 -11.06
C ARG A 30 -6.21 -7.45 -11.49
N ARG A 31 -5.07 -6.76 -11.34
CA ARG A 31 -4.79 -5.50 -12.06
C ARG A 31 -3.62 -5.70 -13.00
N ALA A 32 -3.97 -5.85 -14.28
CA ALA A 32 -3.06 -5.87 -15.42
C ALA A 32 -2.37 -4.52 -15.59
N GLY A 33 -1.11 -4.57 -16.01
CA GLY A 33 -0.26 -3.42 -16.21
C GLY A 33 -0.68 -2.51 -17.35
N SER A 34 -0.31 -1.24 -17.22
CA SER A 34 -0.16 -0.30 -18.31
C SER A 34 1.19 0.38 -18.15
N GLU A 35 2.14 0.01 -19.00
CA GLU A 35 3.36 0.78 -19.25
C GLU A 35 2.96 2.10 -19.89
N GLU A 36 3.03 3.19 -19.11
CA GLU A 36 2.90 4.55 -19.62
C GLU A 36 4.26 5.01 -20.15
N ALA A 37 4.33 5.26 -21.46
CA ALA A 37 5.50 5.78 -22.13
C ALA A 37 5.83 7.20 -21.64
N LEU A 38 7.05 7.37 -21.14
CA LEU A 38 7.63 8.63 -20.70
C LEU A 38 7.64 9.67 -21.84
N VAL A 39 6.86 10.73 -21.68
CA VAL A 39 6.89 11.91 -22.55
C VAL A 39 8.14 12.75 -22.22
N PRO A 40 8.97 13.14 -23.20
CA PRO A 40 10.15 13.95 -22.94
C PRO A 40 9.74 15.37 -22.50
N ILE A 41 10.13 15.74 -21.29
CA ILE A 41 10.00 17.10 -20.76
C ILE A 41 10.96 18.00 -21.54
N LYS A 42 10.40 18.83 -22.43
CA LYS A 42 11.14 19.87 -23.14
C LYS A 42 11.41 21.02 -22.15
N ASN A 43 12.57 20.98 -21.52
CA ASN A 43 13.04 22.00 -20.58
C ASN A 43 13.41 23.30 -21.31
N ASN A 44 12.41 24.12 -21.63
CA ASN A 44 12.67 25.53 -21.92
C ASN A 44 12.55 26.27 -20.58
N THR A 45 13.69 26.64 -20.01
CA THR A 45 13.72 27.42 -18.77
C THR A 45 13.04 28.79 -19.03
N PRO A 46 12.19 29.27 -18.10
CA PRO A 46 11.44 30.52 -18.29
C PRO A 46 12.33 31.75 -18.51
N MET A 47 13.63 31.66 -18.21
CA MET A 47 14.60 32.72 -18.50
C MET A 47 14.89 32.91 -20.00
N GLU A 48 14.79 31.88 -20.85
CA GLU A 48 15.06 32.06 -22.30
C GLU A 48 13.92 32.81 -23.02
N ILE A 49 12.67 32.57 -22.61
CA ILE A 49 11.50 33.27 -23.18
C ILE A 49 11.52 34.75 -22.76
N LEU A 50 11.95 35.04 -21.52
CA LEU A 50 12.07 36.42 -21.04
C LEU A 50 13.22 37.17 -21.73
N ALA A 51 14.37 36.50 -21.94
CA ALA A 51 15.50 37.08 -22.67
C ALA A 51 15.15 37.38 -24.14
N ALA A 52 14.39 36.50 -24.79
CA ALA A 52 13.92 36.72 -26.16
C ALA A 52 12.93 37.90 -26.27
N ALA A 53 12.05 38.09 -25.28
CA ALA A 53 11.07 39.18 -25.27
C ALA A 53 11.71 40.57 -25.07
N ILE A 54 12.73 40.68 -24.20
CA ILE A 54 13.41 41.95 -23.92
C ILE A 54 14.27 42.39 -25.13
N ALA A 55 14.90 41.44 -25.82
CA ALA A 55 15.65 41.73 -27.04
C ALA A 55 14.75 42.31 -28.15
N ALA A 56 13.52 41.79 -28.31
CA ALA A 56 12.58 42.27 -29.31
C ALA A 56 12.04 43.69 -29.01
N ALA A 57 11.83 44.04 -27.75
CA ALA A 57 11.29 45.35 -27.35
C ALA A 57 12.29 46.52 -27.53
N SER A 58 13.60 46.25 -27.38
CA SER A 58 14.63 47.30 -27.52
C SER A 58 14.89 47.71 -28.98
N VAL A 59 14.72 46.79 -29.93
CA VAL A 59 14.87 47.10 -31.36
C VAL A 59 13.69 47.94 -31.88
N ALA A 60 12.48 47.71 -31.34
CA ALA A 60 11.28 48.45 -31.77
C ALA A 60 11.29 49.93 -31.35
N THR A 61 11.87 50.27 -30.19
CA THR A 61 11.91 51.66 -29.70
C THR A 61 12.98 52.52 -30.37
N SER A 62 14.09 51.92 -30.82
CA SER A 62 15.15 52.62 -31.56
C SER A 62 14.70 53.10 -32.95
N VAL A 63 13.89 52.29 -33.65
CA VAL A 63 13.38 52.66 -34.99
C VAL A 63 12.29 53.73 -34.92
N GLY A 64 11.46 53.72 -33.87
CA GLY A 64 10.41 54.73 -33.67
C GLY A 64 10.95 56.15 -33.45
N ALA A 65 12.06 56.29 -32.70
CA ALA A 65 12.64 57.61 -32.41
C ALA A 65 13.33 58.26 -33.63
N MET A 66 13.87 57.45 -34.56
CA MET A 66 14.48 57.94 -35.80
C MET A 66 13.45 58.39 -36.85
N ILE A 67 12.22 57.85 -36.83
CA ILE A 67 11.16 58.25 -37.76
C ILE A 67 10.44 59.52 -37.28
N ILE A 68 10.33 59.76 -35.97
CA ILE A 68 9.57 60.89 -35.43
C ILE A 68 10.39 62.19 -35.35
N SER A 69 11.73 62.11 -35.26
CA SER A 69 12.59 63.30 -35.09
C SER A 69 12.64 64.27 -36.29
N PRO A 70 12.62 63.85 -37.57
CA PRO A 70 12.59 64.83 -38.67
C PRO A 70 11.21 65.48 -38.85
N MET A 71 10.12 64.87 -38.38
CA MET A 71 8.76 65.38 -38.59
C MET A 71 8.37 66.49 -37.62
N LEU A 72 8.94 66.53 -36.41
CA LEU A 72 8.67 67.63 -35.47
C LEU A 72 9.52 68.88 -35.75
N CYS A 73 10.69 68.71 -36.39
CA CYS A 73 11.58 69.82 -36.71
C CYS A 73 11.07 70.66 -37.89
N THR A 74 10.26 70.09 -38.78
CA THR A 74 9.59 70.85 -39.84
C THR A 74 8.36 71.61 -39.34
N ALA A 75 7.71 71.18 -38.25
CA ALA A 75 6.50 71.85 -37.74
C ALA A 75 6.78 73.20 -37.04
N LEU A 76 7.99 73.42 -36.50
CA LEU A 76 8.37 74.70 -35.87
C LEU A 76 9.17 75.63 -36.80
N GLY A 77 9.73 75.11 -37.90
CA GLY A 77 10.42 75.92 -38.93
C GLY A 77 9.49 76.55 -39.98
N VAL A 78 8.25 76.07 -40.11
CA VAL A 78 7.28 76.58 -41.10
C VAL A 78 6.64 77.91 -40.68
N GLY A 79 6.77 78.31 -39.41
CA GLY A 79 6.31 79.62 -38.93
C GLY A 79 7.05 80.83 -39.52
N CYS A 80 8.28 80.66 -40.02
CA CYS A 80 9.05 81.76 -40.60
C CYS A 80 8.98 81.82 -42.14
N VAL A 81 8.57 80.74 -42.82
CA VAL A 81 8.51 80.69 -44.30
C VAL A 81 7.14 81.11 -44.84
N GLN A 82 6.07 81.08 -44.05
CA GLN A 82 4.75 81.57 -44.47
C GLN A 82 4.60 83.11 -44.50
N LEU A 83 5.67 83.87 -44.22
CA LEU A 83 5.66 85.33 -44.34
C LEU A 83 6.17 85.85 -45.70
N VAL A 84 6.55 84.96 -46.63
CA VAL A 84 7.09 85.34 -47.96
C VAL A 84 6.05 85.29 -49.08
N ASP A 85 4.83 84.77 -48.83
CA ASP A 85 3.76 84.69 -49.85
C ASP A 85 2.58 85.62 -49.54
N LEU A 86 2.88 86.85 -49.12
CA LEU A 86 1.90 87.94 -49.11
C LEU A 86 2.01 88.72 -50.43
N PRO A 87 0.94 88.84 -51.22
CA PRO A 87 0.97 89.57 -52.49
C PRO A 87 1.35 91.03 -52.27
N HIS A 88 2.54 91.35 -52.77
CA HIS A 88 3.13 92.66 -52.84
C HIS A 88 2.25 93.57 -53.72
N SER A 89 1.58 94.56 -53.12
CA SER A 89 1.51 95.91 -53.72
C SER A 89 0.80 96.98 -52.88
N GLN A 90 0.09 96.70 -51.79
CA GLN A 90 -0.73 97.76 -51.15
C GLN A 90 -0.51 98.08 -49.67
N THR A 91 0.24 97.30 -48.88
CA THR A 91 0.39 97.58 -47.43
C THR A 91 1.75 98.12 -46.99
N LEU A 92 2.74 98.25 -47.89
CA LEU A 92 4.08 98.76 -47.56
C LEU A 92 4.23 100.29 -47.64
N ARG A 93 3.19 101.05 -48.00
CA ARG A 93 3.23 102.53 -48.02
C ARG A 93 2.70 103.21 -46.77
N GLU A 94 2.00 102.50 -45.87
CA GLU A 94 1.43 103.14 -44.67
C GLU A 94 2.35 103.13 -43.44
N TRP A 95 3.46 102.38 -43.46
CA TRP A 95 4.32 102.23 -42.28
C TRP A 95 5.67 102.96 -42.36
N GLY A 96 5.99 103.66 -43.45
CA GLY A 96 7.14 104.55 -43.53
C GLY A 96 8.50 103.93 -43.15
N VAL A 97 8.64 102.61 -43.27
CA VAL A 97 9.89 101.89 -42.95
C VAL A 97 10.69 101.71 -44.23
N ASP A 98 11.90 102.25 -44.25
CA ASP A 98 12.82 102.09 -45.37
C ASP A 98 13.23 100.61 -45.53
N ALA A 99 13.27 100.13 -46.77
CA ALA A 99 13.52 98.72 -47.11
C ALA A 99 14.85 98.16 -46.55
N HIS A 100 15.78 99.04 -46.17
CA HIS A 100 17.07 98.68 -45.59
C HIS A 100 16.94 98.18 -44.14
N ASP A 101 16.02 98.72 -43.34
CA ASP A 101 15.85 98.33 -41.94
C ASP A 101 15.14 96.98 -41.81
N ALA A 102 14.22 96.67 -42.73
CA ALA A 102 13.57 95.36 -42.80
C ALA A 102 14.57 94.23 -43.11
N LEU A 103 15.53 94.50 -44.02
CA LEU A 103 16.58 93.53 -44.38
C LEU A 103 17.54 93.26 -43.21
N MET A 104 17.89 94.29 -42.43
CA MET A 104 18.76 94.13 -41.27
C MET A 104 18.10 93.33 -40.14
N LEU A 105 16.80 93.53 -39.89
CA LEU A 105 16.06 92.75 -38.89
C LEU A 105 15.96 91.25 -39.25
N ILE A 106 15.74 90.93 -40.52
CA ILE A 106 15.71 89.53 -40.99
C ILE A 106 17.10 88.89 -40.82
N TYR A 107 18.17 89.61 -41.17
CA TYR A 107 19.54 89.10 -41.03
C TYR A 107 19.93 88.85 -39.57
N GLN A 108 19.60 89.78 -38.67
CA GLN A 108 19.88 89.63 -37.23
C GLN A 108 19.08 88.49 -36.59
N CYS A 109 17.85 88.24 -37.07
CA CYS A 109 17.02 87.15 -36.59
C CYS A 109 17.63 85.79 -36.96
N VAL A 110 18.03 85.60 -38.23
CA VAL A 110 18.66 84.36 -38.70
C VAL A 110 19.98 84.06 -37.97
N LEU A 111 20.81 85.09 -37.73
CA LEU A 111 22.09 84.90 -37.04
C LEU A 111 21.92 84.52 -35.56
N ASN A 112 20.94 85.09 -34.85
CA ASN A 112 20.76 84.89 -33.41
C ASN A 112 19.96 83.62 -33.06
N THR A 113 18.98 83.20 -33.87
CA THR A 113 18.24 81.95 -33.62
C THR A 113 19.06 80.69 -33.87
N CYS A 114 20.15 80.78 -34.66
CA CYS A 114 20.93 79.59 -35.02
C CYS A 114 22.07 79.25 -34.05
N HIS A 115 22.60 80.21 -33.28
CA HIS A 115 23.85 80.00 -32.51
C HIS A 115 23.68 79.66 -31.03
N THR A 116 22.50 79.87 -30.43
CA THR A 116 22.29 79.73 -28.99
C THR A 116 21.60 78.43 -28.50
N PRO A 117 20.68 77.78 -29.24
CA PRO A 117 20.00 76.58 -28.70
C PRO A 117 20.90 75.33 -28.69
N ALA A 118 21.97 75.29 -29.49
CA ALA A 118 22.86 74.13 -29.60
C ALA A 118 23.68 73.85 -28.32
N PHE A 119 23.99 74.87 -27.51
CA PHE A 119 24.77 74.69 -26.30
C PHE A 119 23.94 74.16 -25.13
N LEU A 120 22.66 74.53 -25.02
CA LEU A 120 21.80 74.09 -23.91
C LEU A 120 21.32 72.64 -24.08
N SER A 121 21.09 72.17 -25.31
CA SER A 121 20.72 70.77 -25.57
C SER A 121 21.83 69.78 -25.19
N SER A 122 23.10 70.21 -25.20
CA SER A 122 24.24 69.36 -24.86
C SER A 122 24.32 68.99 -23.38
N PHE A 123 23.71 69.77 -22.48
CA PHE A 123 23.69 69.49 -21.03
C PHE A 123 22.42 68.76 -20.57
N ILE A 124 21.29 68.98 -21.25
CA ILE A 124 20.02 68.34 -20.88
C ILE A 124 20.03 66.84 -21.23
N GLY A 125 20.69 66.45 -22.33
CA GLY A 125 20.79 65.04 -22.77
C GLY A 125 21.38 64.10 -21.70
N PRO A 126 22.58 64.38 -21.18
CA PRO A 126 23.18 63.56 -20.12
C PRO A 126 22.35 63.49 -18.83
N TYR A 127 21.70 64.58 -18.45
CA TYR A 127 20.89 64.63 -17.22
C TYR A 127 19.60 63.82 -17.34
N ALA A 128 18.89 63.94 -18.47
CA ALA A 128 17.71 63.13 -18.76
C ALA A 128 18.06 61.63 -18.84
N TYR A 129 19.18 61.29 -19.46
CA TYR A 129 19.69 59.92 -19.50
C TYR A 129 19.96 59.35 -18.10
N PHE A 130 20.55 60.16 -17.20
CA PHE A 130 20.82 59.73 -15.83
C PHE A 130 19.54 59.55 -15.00
N GLN A 131 18.55 60.44 -15.15
CA GLN A 131 17.25 60.28 -14.47
C GLN A 131 16.49 59.06 -14.97
N GLN A 132 16.48 58.81 -16.28
CA GLN A 132 15.80 57.68 -16.87
C GLN A 132 16.38 56.35 -16.35
N ARG A 133 17.70 56.29 -16.12
CA ARG A 133 18.36 55.11 -15.55
C ARG A 133 17.94 54.85 -14.10
N ARG A 134 17.80 55.89 -13.28
CA ARG A 134 17.33 55.74 -11.88
C ARG A 134 15.87 55.30 -11.78
N LEU A 135 15.00 55.82 -12.64
CA LEU A 135 13.61 55.37 -12.68
C LEU A 135 13.50 53.91 -13.14
N THR A 136 14.31 53.52 -14.13
CA THR A 136 14.35 52.14 -14.62
C THR A 136 14.82 51.18 -13.53
N ASP A 137 15.83 51.55 -12.74
CA ASP A 137 16.38 50.71 -11.68
C ASP A 137 15.37 50.48 -10.53
N VAL A 138 14.63 51.52 -10.14
CA VAL A 138 13.58 51.41 -9.12
C VAL A 138 12.41 50.54 -9.59
N ILE A 139 11.98 50.70 -10.85
CA ILE A 139 10.92 49.88 -11.44
C ILE A 139 11.38 48.42 -11.51
N ALA A 140 12.62 48.17 -11.95
CA ALA A 140 13.19 46.84 -11.99
C ALA A 140 13.26 46.19 -10.60
N MET A 141 13.66 46.93 -9.55
CA MET A 141 13.66 46.40 -8.17
C MET A 141 12.25 46.08 -7.65
N GLN A 142 11.23 46.86 -8.01
CA GLN A 142 9.85 46.56 -7.61
C GLN A 142 9.33 45.29 -8.29
N GLU A 143 9.66 45.09 -9.57
CA GLU A 143 9.31 43.88 -10.29
C GLU A 143 10.03 42.64 -9.71
N THR A 144 11.32 42.75 -9.37
CA THR A 144 12.04 41.65 -8.73
C THR A 144 11.51 41.34 -7.34
N HIS A 145 11.14 42.35 -6.54
CA HIS A 145 10.54 42.13 -5.23
C HIS A 145 9.17 41.44 -5.33
N LYS A 146 8.34 41.82 -6.30
CA LYS A 146 7.06 41.14 -6.57
C LYS A 146 7.29 39.69 -7.01
N ALA A 147 8.25 39.46 -7.91
CA ALA A 147 8.58 38.11 -8.37
C ALA A 147 9.14 37.22 -7.24
N LEU A 148 9.93 37.80 -6.33
CA LEU A 148 10.49 37.09 -5.19
C LEU A 148 9.43 36.79 -4.13
N SER A 149 8.54 37.74 -3.83
CA SER A 149 7.38 37.50 -2.96
C SER A 149 6.51 36.36 -3.49
N ALA A 150 6.22 36.36 -4.79
CA ALA A 150 5.44 35.28 -5.41
C ALA A 150 6.14 33.90 -5.31
N GLN A 151 7.48 33.87 -5.37
CA GLN A 151 8.24 32.63 -5.16
C GLN A 151 8.22 32.18 -3.69
N VAL A 152 8.33 33.11 -2.74
CA VAL A 152 8.23 32.80 -1.31
C VAL A 152 6.83 32.28 -0.96
N ASP A 153 5.78 32.93 -1.48
CA ASP A 153 4.40 32.47 -1.28
C ASP A 153 4.19 31.07 -1.86
N ARG A 154 4.76 30.81 -3.05
CA ARG A 154 4.73 29.47 -3.64
C ARG A 154 5.48 28.45 -2.80
N LEU A 155 6.70 28.74 -2.36
CA LEU A 155 7.47 27.84 -1.51
C LEU A 155 6.77 27.61 -0.15
N GLY A 156 6.12 28.63 0.39
CA GLY A 156 5.28 28.50 1.58
C GLY A 156 4.12 27.53 1.35
N SER A 157 3.44 27.61 0.21
CA SER A 157 2.39 26.66 -0.15
C SER A 157 2.90 25.24 -0.34
N GLU A 158 4.09 25.07 -0.94
CA GLU A 158 4.73 23.76 -1.12
C GLU A 158 5.16 23.16 0.21
N ASN A 159 5.66 23.98 1.14
CA ASN A 159 6.08 23.54 2.47
C ASN A 159 4.87 23.14 3.34
N ASN A 160 3.77 23.90 3.29
CA ASN A 160 2.52 23.52 3.95
C ASN A 160 1.98 22.19 3.41
N ARG A 161 1.94 22.03 2.07
CA ARG A 161 1.52 20.76 1.46
C ARG A 161 2.42 19.58 1.86
N LEU A 162 3.73 19.82 1.98
CA LEU A 162 4.66 18.78 2.41
C LEU A 162 4.42 18.40 3.88
N HIS A 163 4.10 19.38 4.73
CA HIS A 163 3.72 19.15 6.12
C HIS A 163 2.46 18.30 6.24
N ASP A 164 1.43 18.61 5.45
CA ASP A 164 0.18 17.82 5.40
C ASP A 164 0.46 16.36 5.00
N ILE A 165 1.35 16.14 4.04
CA ILE A 165 1.77 14.78 3.62
C ILE A 165 2.52 14.06 4.75
N VAL A 166 3.38 14.74 5.50
CA VAL A 166 4.09 14.14 6.63
C VAL A 166 3.12 13.77 7.75
N GLU A 167 2.09 14.59 8.00
CA GLU A 167 1.04 14.29 8.97
C GLU A 167 0.23 13.05 8.53
N GLU A 168 -0.13 12.95 7.25
CA GLU A 168 -0.81 11.78 6.68
C GLU A 168 0.05 10.50 6.78
N LEU A 169 1.36 10.61 6.51
CA LEU A 169 2.29 9.49 6.67
C LEU A 169 2.41 9.08 8.14
N SER A 170 2.44 10.03 9.08
CA SER A 170 2.46 9.73 10.52
C SER A 170 1.21 8.97 10.95
N ALA A 171 0.02 9.42 10.51
CA ALA A 171 -1.23 8.70 10.79
C ALA A 171 -1.26 7.29 10.15
N THR A 172 -0.54 7.08 9.06
CA THR A 172 -0.38 5.76 8.44
C THR A 172 0.58 4.87 9.24
N VAL A 173 1.64 5.42 9.83
CA VAL A 173 2.55 4.69 10.72
C VAL A 173 1.83 4.25 11.99
N ASP A 174 1.01 5.11 12.59
CA ASP A 174 0.21 4.75 13.77
C ASP A 174 -0.72 3.56 13.48
N ARG A 175 -1.32 3.51 12.27
CA ARG A 175 -2.13 2.35 11.84
C ARG A 175 -1.31 1.07 11.65
N LEU A 176 -0.03 1.17 11.30
CA LEU A 176 0.83 0.00 11.17
C LEU A 176 1.25 -0.53 12.55
N GLU A 177 1.40 0.33 13.55
CA GLU A 177 1.60 -0.06 14.95
C GLU A 177 0.40 -0.84 15.50
N ASP A 178 -0.83 -0.38 15.21
CA ASP A 178 -2.07 -1.11 15.56
C ASP A 178 -2.13 -2.49 14.90
N VAL A 179 -1.69 -2.60 13.64
CA VAL A 179 -1.63 -3.88 12.91
C VAL A 179 -0.57 -4.81 13.48
N GLU A 180 0.60 -4.30 13.88
CA GLU A 180 1.65 -5.08 14.55
C GLU A 180 1.15 -5.64 15.89
N GLN A 181 0.45 -4.82 16.68
CA GLN A 181 -0.13 -5.26 17.95
C GLN A 181 -1.23 -6.30 17.75
N ALA A 182 -2.07 -6.16 16.72
CA ALA A 182 -3.05 -7.19 16.36
C ALA A 182 -2.39 -8.50 15.92
N LEU A 183 -1.28 -8.43 15.18
CA LEU A 183 -0.53 -9.62 14.76
C LEU A 183 0.14 -10.36 15.94
N ASP A 184 0.60 -9.63 16.95
CA ASP A 184 1.19 -10.22 18.16
C ASP A 184 0.14 -11.01 18.96
N VAL A 185 -1.06 -10.45 19.13
CA VAL A 185 -2.19 -11.14 19.79
C VAL A 185 -2.59 -12.41 19.04
N ILE A 186 -2.64 -12.36 17.71
CA ILE A 186 -2.96 -13.54 16.87
C ILE A 186 -1.86 -14.61 17.02
N THR A 187 -0.59 -14.21 17.00
CA THR A 187 0.54 -15.15 17.14
C THR A 187 0.54 -15.82 18.52
N GLN A 188 0.18 -15.07 19.56
CA GLN A 188 0.05 -15.59 20.92
C GLN A 188 -1.13 -16.58 21.05
N GLN A 189 -2.27 -16.30 20.41
CA GLN A 189 -3.40 -17.24 20.36
C GLN A 189 -3.11 -18.50 19.53
N GLN A 190 -2.37 -18.39 18.42
CA GLN A 190 -1.99 -19.54 17.60
C GLN A 190 -0.96 -20.44 18.32
N GLY A 191 -0.04 -19.87 19.09
CA GLY A 191 0.90 -20.63 19.94
C GLY A 191 0.19 -21.45 21.03
N GLN A 192 -0.87 -20.90 21.64
CA GLN A 192 -1.70 -21.63 22.61
C GLN A 192 -2.60 -22.69 21.94
N SER A 193 -3.09 -22.41 20.73
CA SER A 193 -3.92 -23.37 19.98
C SER A 193 -3.15 -24.61 19.51
N ILE A 194 -1.85 -24.49 19.22
CA ILE A 194 -1.01 -25.64 18.83
C ILE A 194 -0.81 -26.57 20.03
N ALA A 195 -0.57 -26.04 21.23
CA ALA A 195 -0.44 -26.86 22.44
C ALA A 195 -1.76 -27.58 22.77
N ALA A 196 -2.90 -26.87 22.68
CA ALA A 196 -4.22 -27.48 22.89
C ALA A 196 -4.54 -28.55 21.83
N PHE A 197 -4.15 -28.33 20.57
CA PHE A 197 -4.32 -29.31 19.50
C PHE A 197 -3.43 -30.54 19.70
N GLU A 198 -2.18 -30.35 20.10
CA GLU A 198 -1.27 -31.46 20.44
C GLU A 198 -1.83 -32.31 21.58
N GLU A 199 -2.34 -31.66 22.64
CA GLU A 199 -3.00 -32.33 23.76
C GLU A 199 -4.26 -33.08 23.30
N GLN A 200 -5.10 -32.47 22.47
CA GLN A 200 -6.30 -33.13 21.93
C GLN A 200 -5.97 -34.36 21.05
N VAL A 201 -4.91 -34.30 20.25
CA VAL A 201 -4.45 -35.45 19.45
C VAL A 201 -3.92 -36.56 20.36
N LYS A 202 -3.22 -36.20 21.44
CA LYS A 202 -2.72 -37.16 22.43
C LYS A 202 -3.88 -37.84 23.16
N ASP A 203 -4.90 -37.10 23.56
CA ASP A 203 -6.10 -37.63 24.22
C ASP A 203 -6.89 -38.54 23.28
N ASN A 204 -7.05 -38.16 22.01
CA ASN A 204 -7.70 -39.01 21.01
C ASN A 204 -6.95 -40.33 20.80
N ARG A 205 -5.60 -40.29 20.76
CA ARG A 205 -4.79 -41.53 20.70
C ARG A 205 -5.00 -42.41 21.92
N GLU A 206 -5.08 -41.81 23.11
CA GLU A 206 -5.36 -42.55 24.34
C GLU A 206 -6.76 -43.19 24.34
N ILE A 207 -7.78 -42.46 23.87
CA ILE A 207 -9.14 -42.96 23.73
C ILE A 207 -9.19 -44.13 22.75
N LEU A 208 -8.54 -44.02 21.58
CA LEU A 208 -8.48 -45.10 20.60
C LEU A 208 -7.80 -46.35 21.17
N SER A 209 -6.70 -46.17 21.93
CA SER A 209 -6.03 -47.28 22.63
C SER A 209 -6.95 -47.95 23.69
N LYS A 210 -7.70 -47.15 24.45
CA LYS A 210 -8.71 -47.64 25.42
C LYS A 210 -9.86 -48.37 24.72
N MET A 211 -10.34 -47.87 23.59
CA MET A 211 -11.38 -48.54 22.80
C MET A 211 -10.89 -49.87 22.22
N GLN A 212 -9.67 -49.91 21.67
CA GLN A 212 -9.08 -51.12 21.13
C GLN A 212 -8.88 -52.18 22.22
N SER A 213 -8.39 -51.80 23.40
CA SER A 213 -8.25 -52.72 24.54
C SER A 213 -9.60 -53.22 25.06
N ASN A 214 -10.64 -52.39 25.09
CA ASN A 214 -12.00 -52.81 25.43
C ASN A 214 -12.57 -53.81 24.41
N LEU A 215 -12.33 -53.60 23.11
CA LEU A 215 -12.71 -54.55 22.06
C LEU A 215 -11.99 -55.88 22.24
N LYS A 216 -10.66 -55.85 22.44
CA LYS A 216 -9.83 -57.04 22.72
C LYS A 216 -10.34 -57.79 23.97
N ALA A 217 -10.69 -57.09 25.04
CA ALA A 217 -11.22 -57.68 26.26
C ALA A 217 -12.59 -58.36 26.04
N ASN A 218 -13.48 -57.74 25.26
CA ASN A 218 -14.77 -58.33 24.91
C ASN A 218 -14.60 -59.61 24.08
N VAL A 219 -13.74 -59.56 23.06
CA VAL A 219 -13.36 -60.73 22.25
C VAL A 219 -12.78 -61.84 23.11
N LEU A 220 -11.84 -61.51 24.00
CA LEU A 220 -11.22 -62.47 24.92
C LEU A 220 -12.25 -63.14 25.83
N GLN A 221 -13.19 -62.38 26.37
CA GLN A 221 -14.25 -62.91 27.21
C GLN A 221 -15.17 -63.88 26.45
N ASN A 222 -15.56 -63.52 25.21
CA ASN A 222 -16.38 -64.39 24.36
C ASN A 222 -15.62 -65.67 23.99
N LEU A 223 -14.33 -65.57 23.66
CA LEU A 223 -13.47 -66.72 23.41
C LEU A 223 -13.40 -67.66 24.61
N LEU A 224 -13.15 -67.13 25.81
CA LEU A 224 -13.12 -67.94 27.04
C LEU A 224 -14.44 -68.65 27.29
N GLN A 225 -15.58 -67.99 27.07
CA GLN A 225 -16.89 -68.63 27.20
C GLN A 225 -17.09 -69.76 26.20
N VAL A 226 -16.66 -69.59 24.96
CA VAL A 226 -16.76 -70.63 23.92
C VAL A 226 -15.87 -71.83 24.28
N VAL A 227 -14.64 -71.59 24.75
CA VAL A 227 -13.73 -72.67 25.15
C VAL A 227 -14.29 -73.43 26.35
N ILE A 228 -14.75 -72.74 27.41
CA ILE A 228 -15.33 -73.37 28.59
C ILE A 228 -16.60 -74.16 28.26
N ARG A 229 -17.45 -73.67 27.33
CA ARG A 229 -18.65 -74.40 26.88
C ARG A 229 -18.33 -75.57 25.95
N SER A 230 -17.11 -75.64 25.42
CA SER A 230 -16.71 -76.69 24.51
C SER A 230 -16.20 -77.92 25.23
N ASP A 231 -15.65 -77.76 26.43
CA ASP A 231 -15.38 -78.86 27.36
C ASP A 231 -16.71 -79.46 27.85
N ARG A 232 -17.02 -80.67 27.37
CA ARG A 232 -18.27 -81.38 27.71
C ARG A 232 -18.10 -82.46 28.77
N ASP A 233 -16.89 -82.99 28.91
CA ASP A 233 -16.58 -84.11 29.78
C ASP A 233 -15.82 -83.69 31.04
N GLU A 234 -15.62 -82.38 31.23
CA GLU A 234 -15.01 -81.75 32.41
C GLU A 234 -13.56 -82.23 32.64
N ASN A 235 -12.92 -82.76 31.60
CA ASN A 235 -11.56 -83.27 31.68
C ASN A 235 -10.50 -82.16 31.52
N MET A 236 -10.93 -80.94 31.18
CA MET A 236 -10.09 -79.75 30.95
C MET A 236 -9.01 -79.94 29.88
N THR A 237 -9.23 -80.85 28.93
CA THR A 237 -8.34 -81.18 27.80
C THR A 237 -9.14 -81.26 26.51
N ILE A 238 -8.63 -80.64 25.44
CA ILE A 238 -9.28 -80.61 24.13
C ILE A 238 -8.64 -81.65 23.22
N GLU A 239 -9.42 -82.64 22.81
CA GLU A 239 -8.97 -83.69 21.91
C GLU A 239 -8.93 -83.24 20.45
N ASP A 240 -8.13 -83.92 19.62
CA ASP A 240 -7.90 -83.54 18.21
C ASP A 240 -9.19 -83.47 17.37
N HIS A 241 -10.20 -84.25 17.74
CA HIS A 241 -11.50 -84.27 17.08
C HIS A 241 -12.43 -83.12 17.52
N GLU A 242 -12.20 -82.54 18.70
CA GLU A 242 -12.97 -81.41 19.25
C GLU A 242 -12.44 -80.05 18.78
N ILE A 243 -11.17 -80.00 18.37
CA ILE A 243 -10.52 -78.79 17.85
C ILE A 243 -11.32 -78.20 16.67
N GLY A 244 -11.83 -79.04 15.77
CA GLY A 244 -12.62 -78.58 14.61
C GLY A 244 -13.93 -77.90 15.03
N ASP A 245 -14.65 -78.49 15.99
CA ASP A 245 -15.87 -77.91 16.55
C ASP A 245 -15.59 -76.59 17.29
N LEU A 246 -14.46 -76.52 18.02
CA LEU A 246 -14.03 -75.31 18.70
C LEU A 246 -13.71 -74.19 17.70
N ILE A 247 -12.95 -74.48 16.64
CA ILE A 247 -12.61 -73.52 15.57
C ILE A 247 -13.90 -72.97 14.94
N ASN A 248 -14.84 -73.85 14.59
CA ASN A 248 -16.13 -73.45 14.00
C ASN A 248 -16.93 -72.51 14.92
N ARG A 249 -16.91 -72.74 16.24
CA ARG A 249 -17.58 -71.85 17.21
C ARG A 249 -16.85 -70.52 17.36
N ILE A 250 -15.52 -70.53 17.34
CA ILE A 250 -14.73 -69.30 17.42
C ILE A 250 -14.92 -68.44 16.16
N ASN A 251 -14.93 -69.05 14.97
CA ASN A 251 -15.22 -68.35 13.70
C ASN A 251 -16.65 -67.76 13.66
N GLY A 252 -17.55 -68.21 14.55
CA GLY A 252 -18.88 -67.62 14.74
C GLY A 252 -18.89 -66.36 15.61
N ILE A 253 -17.78 -65.98 16.23
CA ILE A 253 -17.65 -64.74 17.01
C ILE A 253 -17.40 -63.58 16.03
N ASN A 254 -18.26 -62.56 16.06
CA ASN A 254 -18.10 -61.39 15.21
C ASN A 254 -16.76 -60.68 15.47
N GLY A 255 -16.01 -60.40 14.40
CA GLY A 255 -14.77 -59.62 14.45
C GLY A 255 -13.49 -60.41 14.73
N VAL A 256 -13.54 -61.75 14.74
CA VAL A 256 -12.35 -62.60 14.94
C VAL A 256 -12.19 -63.56 13.77
N GLU A 257 -11.00 -63.62 13.19
CA GLU A 257 -10.59 -64.69 12.29
C GLU A 257 -9.52 -65.55 12.94
N VAL A 258 -9.68 -66.87 12.82
CA VAL A 258 -8.72 -67.85 13.33
C VAL A 258 -7.95 -68.46 12.17
N HIS A 259 -6.63 -68.46 12.29
CA HIS A 259 -5.79 -69.28 11.43
C HIS A 259 -5.82 -70.73 11.90
N GLU A 260 -6.71 -71.53 11.32
CA GLU A 260 -7.03 -72.90 11.75
C GLU A 260 -5.78 -73.77 11.91
N ASP A 261 -4.89 -73.78 10.92
CA ASP A 261 -3.67 -74.58 10.92
C ASP A 261 -2.77 -74.24 12.12
N ARG A 262 -2.58 -72.95 12.39
CA ARG A 262 -1.72 -72.46 13.47
C ARG A 262 -2.32 -72.69 14.84
N PHE A 263 -3.64 -72.52 14.94
CA PHE A 263 -4.37 -72.77 16.17
C PHE A 263 -4.31 -74.26 16.53
N ARG A 264 -4.50 -75.15 15.54
CA ARG A 264 -4.38 -76.60 15.69
C ARG A 264 -2.97 -76.99 16.11
N ASP A 265 -1.96 -76.51 15.41
CA ASP A 265 -0.55 -76.78 15.74
C ASP A 265 -0.18 -76.29 17.15
N ALA A 266 -0.65 -75.11 17.55
CA ALA A 266 -0.40 -74.55 18.88
C ALA A 266 -1.04 -75.41 19.99
N ILE A 267 -2.28 -75.88 19.80
CA ILE A 267 -2.96 -76.76 20.75
C ILE A 267 -2.27 -78.12 20.85
N THR A 268 -1.95 -78.75 19.70
CA THR A 268 -1.28 -80.05 19.68
C THR A 268 0.10 -79.98 20.32
N LYS A 269 0.86 -78.91 20.05
CA LYS A 269 2.19 -78.69 20.63
C LYS A 269 2.14 -78.43 22.14
N ALA A 270 1.08 -77.77 22.62
CA ALA A 270 0.89 -77.45 24.03
C ALA A 270 0.22 -78.59 24.83
N GLY A 271 -0.13 -79.71 24.18
CA GLY A 271 -0.68 -80.89 24.83
C GLY A 271 -2.18 -80.81 25.13
N GLY A 272 -2.92 -79.94 24.43
CA GLY A 272 -4.39 -79.90 24.48
C GLY A 272 -5.01 -79.37 25.78
N SER A 273 -4.22 -78.99 26.79
CA SER A 273 -4.78 -78.50 28.05
C SER A 273 -5.54 -77.17 27.86
N LEU A 274 -6.68 -77.02 28.54
CA LEU A 274 -7.44 -75.77 28.60
C LEU A 274 -6.55 -74.59 29.01
N GLN A 275 -5.62 -74.81 29.93
CA GLN A 275 -4.68 -73.77 30.38
C GLN A 275 -3.83 -73.24 29.23
N CYS A 276 -3.40 -74.12 28.32
CA CYS A 276 -2.64 -73.75 27.13
C CYS A 276 -3.50 -72.97 26.14
N VAL A 277 -4.78 -73.32 25.98
CA VAL A 277 -5.72 -72.54 25.16
C VAL A 277 -5.86 -71.12 25.73
N MET A 278 -5.95 -70.97 27.06
CA MET A 278 -5.98 -69.65 27.69
C MET A 278 -4.69 -68.86 27.42
N ASP A 279 -3.53 -69.51 27.49
CA ASP A 279 -2.25 -68.85 27.23
C ASP A 279 -2.09 -68.46 25.74
N ILE A 280 -2.57 -69.29 24.82
CA ILE A 280 -2.68 -68.97 23.38
C ILE A 280 -3.64 -67.78 23.18
N THR A 281 -4.74 -67.72 23.92
CA THR A 281 -5.71 -66.62 23.80
C THR A 281 -5.18 -65.32 24.44
N LYS A 282 -4.30 -65.39 25.45
CA LYS A 282 -3.62 -64.21 26.00
C LYS A 282 -2.65 -63.56 25.02
N ASN A 283 -2.11 -64.31 24.05
CA ASN A 283 -1.30 -63.72 22.97
C ASN A 283 -2.10 -62.68 22.15
N LEU A 284 -3.42 -62.78 22.10
CA LEU A 284 -4.30 -61.79 21.47
C LEU A 284 -4.23 -60.39 22.14
N MET A 285 -3.76 -60.33 23.40
CA MET A 285 -3.55 -59.07 24.13
C MET A 285 -2.12 -58.53 24.01
N ALA A 286 -1.17 -59.28 23.46
CA ALA A 286 0.22 -58.83 23.35
C ALA A 286 0.39 -57.98 22.09
N ASP A 287 0.71 -56.69 22.25
CA ASP A 287 0.88 -55.75 21.12
C ASP A 287 2.20 -55.95 20.32
N ASN A 288 2.99 -56.99 20.61
CA ASN A 288 4.32 -57.23 20.03
C ASN A 288 4.50 -58.68 19.54
N ILE A 289 3.61 -59.15 18.67
CA ILE A 289 3.81 -60.42 17.96
C ILE A 289 4.33 -60.10 16.56
N GLN A 290 5.33 -60.86 16.09
CA GLN A 290 5.88 -60.64 14.75
C GLN A 290 4.81 -60.95 13.69
N ASP A 291 4.67 -60.02 12.74
CA ASP A 291 3.78 -60.17 11.57
C ASP A 291 4.00 -61.53 10.92
N GLY A 292 3.02 -62.42 11.06
CA GLY A 292 3.09 -63.78 10.53
C GLY A 292 3.18 -64.89 11.56
N GLU A 293 3.18 -64.63 12.87
CA GLU A 293 2.95 -65.65 13.92
C GLU A 293 1.59 -65.50 14.61
N GLU A 294 0.80 -64.51 14.21
CA GLU A 294 -0.54 -64.28 14.75
C GLU A 294 -1.46 -65.48 14.46
N ILE A 295 -2.12 -65.96 15.52
CA ILE A 295 -3.11 -67.04 15.45
C ILE A 295 -4.52 -66.47 15.23
N PHE A 296 -4.75 -65.26 15.75
CA PHE A 296 -6.01 -64.54 15.67
C PHE A 296 -5.77 -63.18 15.05
N THR A 297 -6.60 -62.81 14.09
CA THR A 297 -6.66 -61.46 13.53
C THR A 297 -8.02 -60.86 13.84
N ILE A 298 -8.03 -59.61 14.30
CA ILE A 298 -9.28 -58.88 14.55
C ILE A 298 -9.66 -58.17 13.26
N LYS A 299 -10.84 -58.46 12.72
CA LYS A 299 -11.39 -57.70 11.60
C LYS A 299 -12.05 -56.43 12.12
N GLU A 300 -11.61 -55.29 11.60
CA GLU A 300 -12.32 -54.01 11.74
C GLU A 300 -13.67 -54.01 11.02
#